data_AF-A0A6B3CBY0-F1
#
_entry.id   AF-A0A6B3CBY0-F1
#
_cell.length_a   1.000
_cell.length_b   1.000
_cell.length_c   1.000
_cell.angle_alpha   90.00
_cell.angle_beta   90.00
_cell.angle_gamma   90.00
#
_symmetry.space_group_name_H-M   'P 1'
#
loop_
_entity.id
_entity.type
_entity.pdbx_description
1 polymer ?
#
loop_
_entity_poly.entity_id
_entity_poly.type
_entity_poly.pdbx_seq_one_letter_code
_entity_poly.pdbx_strand_id
1 'polypeptide(L)'
;LPEEARGNAARNRAFMHRAAAWLAKDGVDQFLDIGTGIPTEPNLHQIVQALRPEARIVYVDNDPIVLRHAEALLTSRPEGATDFLLADVRQPGTILERA
;
A
#
# COMPACT_ATOMS: atom_id res chain seq x y z
N LEU A 1 -20.58 8.47 9.54
CA LEU A 1 -20.64 8.04 8.11
C LEU A 1 -21.95 7.30 7.89
N PRO A 2 -22.65 7.53 6.77
CA PRO A 2 -23.80 6.72 6.37
C PRO A 2 -23.43 5.23 6.31
N GLU A 3 -24.38 4.34 6.57
CA GLU A 3 -24.16 2.88 6.55
C GLU A 3 -23.57 2.40 5.21
N GLU A 4 -24.08 2.95 4.12
CA GLU A 4 -23.61 2.68 2.76
C GLU A 4 -22.13 3.02 2.56
N ALA A 5 -21.64 4.11 3.17
CA ALA A 5 -20.25 4.52 3.07
C ALA A 5 -19.30 3.51 3.73
N ARG A 6 -19.71 2.90 4.85
CA ARG A 6 -18.93 1.84 5.52
C ARG A 6 -18.90 0.57 4.67
N GLY A 7 -20.05 0.20 4.09
CA GLY A 7 -20.13 -0.95 3.18
C GLY A 7 -19.25 -0.78 1.95
N ASN A 8 -19.22 0.42 1.36
CA ASN A 8 -18.39 0.71 0.19
C ASN A 8 -16.89 0.69 0.52
N ALA A 9 -16.47 1.23 1.67
CA ALA A 9 -15.08 1.14 2.12
C ALA A 9 -14.62 -0.32 2.27
N ALA A 10 -15.44 -1.17 2.88
CA ALA A 10 -15.14 -2.60 3.03
C ALA A 10 -15.01 -3.32 1.67
N ARG A 11 -15.90 -3.01 0.72
CA ARG A 11 -15.85 -3.59 -0.64
C ARG A 11 -14.62 -3.14 -1.42
N ASN A 12 -14.29 -1.84 -1.38
CA ASN A 12 -13.08 -1.30 -1.97
C ASN A 12 -11.84 -2.01 -1.42
N ARG A 13 -11.82 -2.17 -0.09
CA ARG A 13 -10.71 -2.84 0.58
C ARG A 13 -10.57 -4.31 0.18
N ALA A 14 -11.68 -5.03 0.12
CA ALA A 14 -11.70 -6.41 -0.35
C ALA A 14 -11.26 -6.54 -1.81
N PHE A 15 -11.58 -5.56 -2.67
CA PHE A 15 -11.10 -5.52 -4.05
C PHE A 15 -9.58 -5.36 -4.11
N MET A 16 -9.01 -4.40 -3.38
CA MET A 16 -7.55 -4.20 -3.32
C MET A 16 -6.82 -5.51 -2.96
N HIS A 17 -7.31 -6.25 -1.95
CA HIS A 17 -6.70 -7.51 -1.55
C HIS A 17 -6.67 -8.54 -2.70
N ARG A 18 -7.79 -8.71 -3.41
CA ARG A 18 -7.89 -9.68 -4.51
C ARG A 18 -7.03 -9.25 -5.70
N ALA A 19 -7.03 -7.97 -6.04
CA ALA A 19 -6.26 -7.44 -7.17
C ALA A 19 -4.76 -7.57 -6.92
N ALA A 20 -4.27 -7.15 -5.74
CA ALA A 20 -2.86 -7.27 -5.37
C ALA A 20 -2.38 -8.72 -5.36
N ALA A 21 -3.16 -9.63 -4.76
CA ALA A 21 -2.83 -11.05 -4.74
C ALA A 21 -2.80 -11.67 -6.15
N TRP A 22 -3.67 -11.22 -7.05
CA TRP A 22 -3.68 -11.67 -8.44
C TRP A 22 -2.43 -11.19 -9.19
N LEU A 23 -2.10 -9.90 -9.10
CA LEU A 23 -0.89 -9.32 -9.71
C LEU A 23 0.39 -10.00 -9.20
N ALA A 24 0.48 -10.23 -7.89
CA ALA A 24 1.62 -10.92 -7.29
C ALA A 24 1.78 -12.35 -7.82
N LYS A 25 0.68 -13.08 -8.00
CA LYS A 25 0.71 -14.42 -8.62
C LYS A 25 1.20 -14.36 -10.07
N ASP A 26 0.79 -13.34 -10.81
CA ASP A 26 1.13 -13.17 -12.23
C ASP A 26 2.57 -12.68 -12.47
N GLY A 27 3.33 -12.36 -11.43
CA GLY A 27 4.75 -12.01 -11.55
C GLY A 27 5.11 -10.58 -11.19
N VAL A 28 4.13 -9.75 -10.83
CA VAL A 28 4.42 -8.39 -10.36
C VAL A 28 5.04 -8.47 -8.97
N ASP A 29 6.23 -7.90 -8.83
CA ASP A 29 7.02 -7.89 -7.59
C ASP A 29 7.29 -6.46 -7.07
N GLN A 30 6.85 -5.43 -7.80
CA GLN A 30 7.03 -4.03 -7.46
C GLN A 30 5.69 -3.30 -7.46
N PHE A 31 5.39 -2.64 -6.35
CA PHE A 31 4.12 -1.94 -6.15
C PHE A 31 4.37 -0.51 -5.68
N LEU A 32 3.68 0.43 -6.30
CA LEU A 32 3.61 1.83 -5.89
C LEU A 32 2.15 2.14 -5.51
N ASP A 33 1.88 2.29 -4.22
CA ASP A 33 0.53 2.49 -3.67
C ASP A 33 0.28 3.96 -3.36
N ILE A 34 -0.50 4.63 -4.22
CA ILE A 34 -0.73 6.08 -4.15
C ILE A 34 -2.07 6.37 -3.48
N GLY A 35 -2.04 7.11 -2.38
CA GLY A 35 -3.20 7.32 -1.50
C GLY A 35 -3.40 6.12 -0.57
N THR A 36 -2.32 5.71 0.10
CA THR A 36 -2.28 4.54 0.99
C THR A 36 -3.34 4.61 2.11
N GLY A 37 -3.58 5.81 2.65
CA GLY A 37 -4.45 6.00 3.80
C GLY A 37 -3.90 5.35 5.08
N ILE A 38 -4.73 5.33 6.13
CA ILE A 38 -4.31 4.77 7.43
C ILE A 38 -4.09 3.26 7.31
N PRO A 39 -2.92 2.75 7.76
CA PRO A 39 -2.64 1.32 7.75
C PRO A 39 -3.73 0.54 8.48
N THR A 40 -4.17 -0.55 7.88
CA THR A 40 -5.17 -1.46 8.42
C THR A 40 -4.79 -2.83 7.94
N GLU A 41 -4.86 -3.86 8.77
CA GLU A 41 -4.43 -5.19 8.33
C GLU A 41 -5.54 -5.96 7.59
N PRO A 42 -5.18 -6.84 6.63
CA PRO A 42 -3.84 -7.01 6.06
C PRO A 42 -3.48 -5.88 5.09
N ASN A 43 -2.33 -5.24 5.27
CA ASN A 43 -1.78 -4.21 4.38
C ASN A 43 -1.32 -4.81 3.04
N LEU A 44 -1.15 -3.97 2.02
CA LEU A 44 -0.73 -4.39 0.67
C LEU A 44 0.55 -5.25 0.70
N HIS A 45 1.61 -4.81 1.36
CA HIS A 45 2.87 -5.56 1.45
C HIS A 45 2.69 -6.93 2.12
N GLN A 46 1.83 -7.04 3.15
CA GLN A 46 1.57 -8.32 3.81
C GLN A 46 0.92 -9.33 2.83
N ILE A 47 0.03 -8.85 1.95
CA ILE A 47 -0.65 -9.69 0.95
C ILE A 47 0.32 -10.11 -0.15
N VAL A 48 1.08 -9.16 -0.69
CA VAL A 48 2.01 -9.41 -1.80
C VAL A 48 3.17 -10.28 -1.31
N GLN A 49 3.80 -9.94 -0.19
CA GLN A 49 4.96 -10.67 0.35
C GLN A 49 4.62 -12.07 0.88
N ALA A 50 3.35 -12.34 1.19
CA ALA A 50 2.91 -13.71 1.45
C ALA A 50 2.99 -14.63 0.22
N LEU A 51 2.97 -14.05 -0.99
CA LEU A 51 3.04 -14.76 -2.27
C LEU A 51 4.42 -14.62 -2.93
N ARG A 52 5.10 -13.48 -2.71
CA ARG A 52 6.39 -13.07 -3.30
C ARG A 52 7.24 -12.41 -2.20
N PRO A 53 7.94 -13.17 -1.34
CA PRO A 53 8.67 -12.61 -0.19
C PRO A 53 9.62 -11.45 -0.54
N GLU A 54 10.19 -11.47 -1.74
CA GLU A 54 11.10 -10.50 -2.32
C GLU A 54 10.43 -9.19 -2.80
N ALA A 55 9.09 -9.13 -2.79
CA ALA A 55 8.37 -8.00 -3.34
C ALA A 55 8.68 -6.68 -2.61
N ARG A 56 8.76 -5.61 -3.39
CA ARG A 56 9.08 -4.26 -2.95
C ARG A 56 7.88 -3.35 -3.11
N ILE A 57 7.56 -2.61 -2.06
CA ILE A 57 6.36 -1.78 -2.00
C ILE A 57 6.76 -0.38 -1.53
N VAL A 58 6.39 0.64 -2.30
CA VAL A 58 6.45 2.03 -1.87
C VAL A 58 5.04 2.54 -1.65
N TYR A 59 4.77 3.02 -0.44
CA TYR A 59 3.52 3.65 -0.06
C TYR A 59 3.63 5.16 -0.21
N VAL A 60 2.60 5.82 -0.74
CA VAL A 60 2.58 7.26 -0.94
C VAL A 60 1.30 7.84 -0.35
N ASP A 61 1.44 8.83 0.51
CA ASP A 61 0.33 9.64 0.99
C ASP A 61 0.80 11.08 1.25
N ASN A 62 -0.11 12.04 1.24
CA ASN A 62 0.23 13.44 1.54
C ASN A 62 -0.15 13.85 2.97
N ASP A 63 -0.83 12.98 3.72
CA ASP A 63 -1.19 13.22 5.11
C ASP A 63 -0.05 12.81 6.07
N PRO A 64 0.54 13.75 6.83
CA PRO A 64 1.57 13.44 7.83
C PRO A 64 1.11 12.47 8.94
N ILE A 65 -0.20 12.35 9.19
CA ILE A 65 -0.75 11.37 10.13
C ILE A 65 -0.48 9.95 9.62
N VAL A 66 -0.63 9.72 8.31
CA VAL A 66 -0.36 8.41 7.71
C VAL A 66 1.11 8.03 7.88
N LEU A 67 2.05 8.97 7.65
CA LEU A 67 3.48 8.73 7.88
C LEU A 67 3.76 8.23 9.31
N ARG A 68 3.17 8.88 10.32
CA ARG A 68 3.36 8.49 11.73
C ARG A 68 2.86 7.08 12.03
N HIS A 69 1.77 6.66 11.39
CA HIS A 69 1.27 5.29 11.52
C HIS A 69 2.07 4.29 10.68
N ALA A 70 2.59 4.72 9.52
CA ALA A 70 3.39 3.91 8.63
C ALA A 70 4.72 3.49 9.29
N GLU A 71 5.41 4.41 9.98
CA GLU A 71 6.64 4.14 10.75
C GLU A 71 6.47 2.97 11.73
N ALA A 72 5.26 2.77 12.27
CA ALA A 72 4.97 1.71 13.24
C ALA A 72 4.53 0.37 12.61
N LEU A 73 4.04 0.37 11.36
CA LEU A 73 3.28 -0.76 10.79
C LEU A 73 3.82 -1.29 9.45
N LEU A 74 4.76 -0.59 8.82
CA LEU A 74 5.42 -1.05 7.59
C LEU A 74 6.63 -1.93 7.89
N THR A 75 6.38 -3.08 8.51
CA THR A 75 7.42 -4.09 8.73
C THR A 75 7.46 -5.05 7.55
N SER A 76 8.44 -4.87 6.66
CA SER A 76 8.69 -5.78 5.54
C SER A 76 9.15 -7.17 6.01
N ARG A 77 8.96 -8.18 5.15
CA ARG A 77 9.75 -9.40 5.18
C ARG A 77 11.25 -9.11 4.95
N PRO A 78 12.17 -9.90 5.52
CA PRO A 78 13.62 -9.72 5.33
C PRO A 78 14.08 -9.74 3.86
N GLU A 79 13.39 -10.49 3.01
CA GLU A 79 13.72 -10.66 1.59
C GLU A 79 13.22 -9.49 0.72
N GLY A 80 12.20 -8.78 1.19
CA GLY A 80 11.54 -7.69 0.47
C GLY A 80 11.93 -6.31 1.00
N ALA A 81 11.21 -5.30 0.54
CA ALA A 81 11.34 -3.95 1.07
C ALA A 81 9.99 -3.24 1.13
N THR A 82 9.83 -2.38 2.13
CA THR A 82 8.72 -1.43 2.22
C THR A 82 9.28 -0.05 2.53
N ASP A 83 8.82 0.97 1.81
CA ASP A 83 9.14 2.37 2.10
C ASP A 83 7.87 3.22 2.06
N PHE A 84 7.95 4.42 2.62
CA PHE A 84 6.88 5.40 2.64
C PHE A 84 7.36 6.77 2.16
N LEU A 85 6.65 7.34 1.19
CA LEU A 85 6.86 8.68 0.67
C LEU A 85 5.72 9.60 1.09
N LEU A 86 6.04 10.60 1.90
CA LEU A 86 5.17 11.75 2.09
C LEU A 86 5.23 12.62 0.82
N ALA A 87 4.24 12.50 -0.07
CA ALA A 87 4.20 13.20 -1.34
C ALA A 87 2.76 13.38 -1.87
N ASP A 88 2.56 14.38 -2.71
CA ASP A 88 1.26 14.71 -3.30
C ASP A 88 1.08 14.02 -4.66
N VAL A 89 -0.01 13.28 -4.83
CA VAL A 89 -0.37 12.63 -6.12
C VAL A 89 -0.47 13.61 -7.29
N ARG A 90 -0.73 14.89 -7.02
CA ARG A 90 -0.79 15.95 -8.02
C ARG A 90 0.61 16.35 -8.52
N GLN A 91 1.67 15.84 -7.90
CA GLN A 91 3.06 16.03 -8.29
C GLN A 91 3.73 14.69 -8.66
N PRO A 92 3.30 14.02 -9.73
CA PRO A 92 3.76 12.66 -10.06
C PRO A 92 5.26 12.57 -10.34
N GLY A 93 5.90 13.62 -10.87
CA GLY A 93 7.35 13.65 -11.08
C GLY A 93 8.13 13.42 -9.78
N THR A 94 7.74 14.11 -8.70
CA THR A 94 8.34 13.96 -7.37
C THR A 94 8.17 12.55 -6.81
N ILE A 95 7.05 11.89 -7.10
CA ILE A 95 6.80 10.51 -6.67
C ILE A 95 7.73 9.57 -7.43
N LEU A 96 7.79 9.68 -8.76
CA LEU A 96 8.60 8.80 -9.60
C LEU A 96 10.11 8.96 -9.38
N GLU A 97 10.59 10.16 -9.03
CA GLU A 97 12.00 10.41 -8.74
C GLU A 97 12.46 9.81 -7.40
N ARG A 98 11.51 9.55 -6.48
CA ARG A 98 11.81 9.14 -5.09
C ARG A 98 11.38 7.71 -4.75
N ALA A 99 10.56 7.09 -5.59
CA ALA A 99 10.08 5.71 -5.43
C ALA A 99 11.11 4.70 -5.99
#